data_AF-A0AA90N816-F1
#
_entry.id   AF-A0AA90N816-F1
#
_cell.length_a   1.000
_cell.length_b   1.000
_cell.length_c   1.000
_cell.angle_alpha   90.00
_cell.angle_beta   90.00
_cell.angle_gamma   90.00
#
_symmetry.space_group_name_H-M   'P 1'
#
loop_
_entity.id
_entity.type
_entity.pdbx_description
1 polymer ?
#
loop_
_entity_poly.entity_id
_entity_poly.type
_entity_poly.pdbx_seq_one_letter_code
_entity_poly.pdbx_strand_id
1 'polypeptide(L)'
;METGIPGSRATPELDGALVAAFGLGAGSGAAAGDPEGRAWLRAVALAGRGRFAAARALSATIRTGAFGSAARCLEASMLRQSGGHRRASGSDGAAWALAAGLPGVDAGLAVAVRVDALVGLAADALGVGRFALAAAMLARADTELEAADAGVEWPWWTVPRAALRRDWVAAELAIYSGDTAGAGRSLTALIDGDPGSAHPRHHAKTQLIAASAAAASGDVGRATELARTAYAIATEGGFDPLQWAGAKLMTALSDEVRGQRFAREAATIEAKWIRDGAEMGRL
;
A
#
# COMPACT_ATOMS: atom_id res chain seq x y z
N MET A 1 48.85 -0.12 10.17
CA MET A 1 47.85 -0.39 11.20
C MET A 1 46.52 0.07 10.61
N GLU A 2 45.94 -0.75 9.74
CA GLU A 2 44.64 -0.49 9.11
C GLU A 2 43.61 -1.41 9.76
N THR A 3 42.74 -0.84 10.58
CA THR A 3 41.58 -1.55 11.13
C THR A 3 40.42 -1.35 10.15
N GLY A 4 40.29 -2.27 9.20
CA GLY A 4 39.14 -2.34 8.32
C GLY A 4 37.88 -2.72 9.10
N ILE A 5 36.89 -1.85 9.10
CA ILE A 5 35.53 -2.16 9.57
C ILE A 5 34.93 -3.15 8.57
N PRO A 6 34.48 -4.35 8.99
CA PRO A 6 33.87 -5.29 8.06
C PRO A 6 32.50 -4.75 7.64
N GLY A 7 32.38 -4.35 6.37
CA GLY A 7 31.10 -4.04 5.75
C GLY A 7 30.18 -5.25 5.84
N SER A 8 29.07 -5.09 6.56
CA SER A 8 28.01 -6.08 6.69
C SER A 8 27.38 -6.35 5.31
N ARG A 9 27.88 -7.36 4.59
CA ARG A 9 27.18 -7.93 3.44
C ARG A 9 25.90 -8.59 3.96
N ALA A 10 24.75 -7.99 3.65
CA ALA A 10 23.46 -8.64 3.83
C ALA A 10 23.49 -10.00 3.10
N THR A 11 23.05 -11.07 3.76
CA THR A 11 23.03 -12.41 3.17
C THR A 11 21.98 -12.49 2.05
N PRO A 12 22.17 -13.29 0.98
CA PRO A 12 21.27 -13.36 -0.18
C PRO A 12 19.78 -13.61 0.15
N GLU A 13 19.49 -14.33 1.25
CA GLU A 13 18.12 -14.56 1.73
C GLU A 13 17.43 -13.30 2.29
N LEU A 14 18.20 -12.33 2.78
CA LEU A 14 17.70 -11.07 3.34
C LEU A 14 17.25 -10.12 2.24
N ASP A 15 18.02 -10.04 1.15
CA ASP A 15 17.65 -9.28 -0.04
C ASP A 15 16.39 -9.86 -0.69
N GLY A 16 16.23 -11.19 -0.69
CA GLY A 16 15.06 -11.86 -1.23
C GLY A 16 13.73 -11.47 -0.55
N ALA A 17 13.71 -11.33 0.77
CA ALA A 17 12.48 -10.96 1.51
C ALA A 17 12.07 -9.50 1.25
N LEU A 18 13.04 -8.59 1.21
CA LEU A 18 12.79 -7.18 0.91
C LEU A 18 12.32 -7.00 -0.54
N VAL A 19 12.95 -7.69 -1.49
CA VAL A 19 12.55 -7.70 -2.90
C VAL A 19 11.15 -8.28 -3.08
N ALA A 20 10.82 -9.37 -2.39
CA ALA A 20 9.47 -9.94 -2.45
C ALA A 20 8.39 -9.00 -1.90
N ALA A 21 8.72 -8.19 -0.89
CA ALA A 21 7.80 -7.26 -0.25
C ALA A 21 7.62 -5.94 -1.03
N PHE A 22 8.72 -5.39 -1.56
CA PHE A 22 8.78 -4.01 -2.07
C PHE A 22 9.40 -3.86 -3.46
N GLY A 23 10.02 -4.89 -4.01
CA GLY A 23 10.67 -4.85 -5.32
C GLY A 23 12.18 -4.63 -5.27
N LEU A 24 12.81 -4.62 -6.45
CA LEU A 24 14.25 -4.41 -6.60
C LEU A 24 14.65 -3.01 -6.16
N GLY A 25 15.85 -2.85 -5.60
CA GLY A 25 16.35 -1.53 -5.19
C GLY A 25 15.56 -0.88 -4.06
N ALA A 26 14.82 -1.66 -3.25
CA ALA A 26 14.00 -1.11 -2.16
C ALA A 26 14.80 -0.36 -1.06
N GLY A 27 16.13 -0.44 -1.08
CA GLY A 27 17.04 0.21 -0.14
C GLY A 27 17.59 -0.77 0.91
N SER A 28 18.24 -0.26 1.96
CA SER A 28 19.06 -1.09 2.84
C SER A 28 18.24 -2.11 3.66
N GLY A 29 18.88 -3.26 3.92
CA GLY A 29 18.32 -4.41 4.63
C GLY A 29 18.28 -4.28 6.16
N ALA A 30 18.24 -3.08 6.74
CA ALA A 30 18.19 -2.91 8.19
C ALA A 30 16.98 -3.67 8.81
N ALA A 31 15.81 -3.59 8.17
CA ALA A 31 14.64 -4.41 8.52
C ALA A 31 14.89 -5.91 8.35
N ALA A 32 15.74 -6.31 7.40
CA ALA A 32 16.10 -7.70 7.19
C ALA A 32 17.10 -8.19 8.26
N GLY A 33 17.83 -7.31 8.94
CA GLY A 33 18.67 -7.65 10.10
C GLY A 33 17.87 -7.99 11.37
N ASP A 34 16.68 -7.41 11.52
CA ASP A 34 15.77 -7.61 12.65
C ASP A 34 14.85 -8.85 12.44
N PRO A 35 14.76 -9.81 13.39
CA PRO A 35 13.79 -10.90 13.31
C PRO A 35 12.34 -10.47 13.08
N GLU A 36 11.87 -9.42 13.76
CA GLU A 36 10.52 -8.89 13.59
C GLU A 36 10.36 -8.22 12.23
N GLY A 37 11.37 -7.47 11.79
CA GLY A 37 11.40 -6.88 10.46
C GLY A 37 11.35 -7.93 9.35
N ARG A 38 12.09 -9.04 9.48
CA ARG A 38 12.02 -10.17 8.53
C ARG A 38 10.64 -10.83 8.50
N ALA A 39 10.03 -11.04 9.66
CA ALA A 39 8.69 -11.61 9.74
C ALA A 39 7.66 -10.69 9.08
N TRP A 40 7.78 -9.38 9.30
CA TRP A 40 6.94 -8.37 8.67
C TRP A 40 7.11 -8.34 7.14
N LEU A 41 8.34 -8.35 6.62
CA LEU A 41 8.61 -8.39 5.17
C LEU A 41 7.95 -9.61 4.51
N ARG A 42 8.07 -10.79 5.13
CA ARG A 42 7.41 -12.01 4.64
C ARG A 42 5.88 -11.87 4.66
N ALA A 43 5.31 -11.30 5.73
CA ALA A 43 3.87 -11.04 5.81
C ALA A 43 3.40 -10.07 4.71
N VAL A 44 4.15 -8.99 4.44
CA VAL A 44 3.86 -8.03 3.36
C VAL A 44 3.87 -8.70 1.99
N ALA A 45 4.86 -9.56 1.73
CA ALA A 45 4.95 -10.31 0.47
C ALA A 45 3.75 -11.26 0.30
N LEU A 46 3.39 -12.01 1.35
CA LEU A 46 2.23 -12.92 1.34
C LEU A 46 0.90 -12.16 1.14
N ALA A 47 0.70 -11.05 1.84
CA ALA A 47 -0.48 -10.22 1.69
C ALA A 47 -0.58 -9.65 0.27
N GLY A 48 0.54 -9.20 -0.31
CA GLY A 48 0.58 -8.74 -1.70
C GLY A 48 0.11 -9.79 -2.71
N ARG A 49 0.31 -11.07 -2.41
CA ARG A 49 -0.12 -12.23 -3.22
C ARG A 49 -1.51 -12.76 -2.85
N GLY A 50 -2.26 -12.06 -1.99
CA GLY A 50 -3.59 -12.50 -1.54
C GLY A 50 -3.61 -13.56 -0.44
N ARG A 51 -2.45 -13.98 0.10
CA ARG A 51 -2.36 -15.04 1.14
C ARG A 51 -2.61 -14.49 2.54
N PHE A 52 -3.80 -13.94 2.76
CA PHE A 52 -4.16 -13.16 3.95
C PHE A 52 -4.11 -13.95 5.25
N ALA A 53 -4.57 -15.22 5.26
CA ALA A 53 -4.47 -16.07 6.44
C ALA A 53 -3.01 -16.28 6.89
N ALA A 54 -2.11 -16.54 5.92
CA ALA A 54 -0.69 -16.73 6.20
C ALA A 54 0.00 -15.42 6.64
N ALA A 55 -0.32 -14.31 5.97
CA ALA A 55 0.19 -12.99 6.34
C ALA A 55 -0.24 -12.62 7.77
N ARG A 56 -1.52 -12.80 8.11
CA ARG A 56 -2.07 -12.55 9.45
C ARG A 56 -1.41 -13.41 10.51
N ALA A 57 -1.19 -14.69 10.26
CA ALA A 57 -0.52 -15.59 11.19
C ALA A 57 0.91 -15.11 11.53
N LEU A 58 1.66 -14.62 10.53
CA LEU A 58 2.99 -14.04 10.77
C LEU A 58 2.89 -12.69 11.50
N SER A 59 2.03 -11.77 11.05
CA SER A 59 1.86 -10.46 11.66
C SER A 59 1.42 -10.53 13.12
N ALA A 60 0.62 -11.52 13.50
CA ALA A 60 0.17 -11.73 14.87
C ALA A 60 1.33 -11.99 15.87
N THR A 61 2.50 -12.43 15.38
CA THR A 61 3.69 -12.67 16.22
C THR A 61 4.43 -11.37 16.58
N ILE A 62 4.15 -10.27 15.87
CA ILE A 62 4.86 -8.99 15.98
C ILE A 62 3.97 -8.00 16.73
N ARG A 63 4.33 -7.68 17.98
CA ARG A 63 3.39 -6.98 18.89
C ARG A 63 3.81 -5.57 19.31
N THR A 64 5.09 -5.25 19.22
CA THR A 64 5.65 -4.02 19.83
C THR A 64 6.60 -3.31 18.86
N GLY A 65 6.98 -2.08 19.20
CA GLY A 65 7.94 -1.31 18.40
C GLY A 65 7.45 -0.94 17.01
N ALA A 66 8.38 -0.54 16.14
CA ALA A 66 8.07 -0.04 14.80
C ALA A 66 7.45 -1.13 13.92
N PHE A 67 7.97 -2.37 13.99
CA PHE A 67 7.41 -3.48 13.23
C PHE A 67 6.05 -3.96 13.79
N GLY A 68 5.80 -3.78 15.09
CA GLY A 68 4.46 -3.94 15.67
C GLY A 68 3.45 -2.96 15.07
N SER A 69 3.82 -1.68 14.94
CA SER A 69 3.00 -0.69 14.22
C SER A 69 2.77 -1.13 12.76
N ALA A 70 3.84 -1.47 12.05
CA ALA A 70 3.77 -1.86 10.64
C ALA A 70 2.93 -3.14 10.41
N ALA A 71 2.96 -4.10 11.35
CA ALA A 71 2.12 -5.29 11.33
C ALA A 71 0.63 -4.97 11.54
N ARG A 72 0.32 -4.00 12.41
CA ARG A 72 -1.05 -3.51 12.62
C ARG A 72 -1.58 -2.77 11.38
N CYS A 73 -0.77 -1.93 10.74
CA CYS A 73 -1.13 -1.30 9.45
C CYS A 73 -1.37 -2.35 8.35
N LEU A 74 -0.58 -3.43 8.34
CA LEU A 74 -0.77 -4.53 7.39
C LEU A 74 -2.11 -5.26 7.61
N GLU A 75 -2.45 -5.56 8.86
CA GLU A 75 -3.75 -6.14 9.23
C GLU A 75 -4.91 -5.23 8.80
N ALA A 76 -4.81 -3.93 9.08
CA ALA A 76 -5.81 -2.94 8.67
C ALA A 76 -5.96 -2.88 7.14
N SER A 77 -4.84 -2.88 6.40
CA SER A 77 -4.82 -2.90 4.94
C SER A 77 -5.52 -4.13 4.36
N MET A 78 -5.32 -5.32 4.95
CA MET A 78 -6.03 -6.53 4.53
C MET A 78 -7.53 -6.43 4.79
N LEU A 79 -7.94 -5.99 5.97
CA LEU A 79 -9.36 -5.80 6.33
C LEU A 79 -10.06 -4.82 5.39
N ARG A 80 -9.44 -3.67 5.12
CA ARG A 80 -9.97 -2.63 4.23
C ARG A 80 -10.08 -3.08 2.78
N GLN A 81 -9.10 -3.83 2.28
CA GLN A 81 -9.18 -4.41 0.94
C GLN A 81 -10.34 -5.41 0.82
N SER A 82 -10.78 -6.00 1.95
CA SER A 82 -12.00 -6.81 2.02
C SER A 82 -13.28 -6.01 2.33
N GLY A 83 -13.23 -4.67 2.34
CA GLY A 83 -14.35 -3.78 2.63
C GLY A 83 -14.55 -3.45 4.12
N GLY A 84 -13.74 -4.03 5.02
CA GLY A 84 -13.87 -3.94 6.48
C GLY A 84 -13.36 -2.64 7.12
N HIS A 85 -13.69 -1.47 6.57
CA HIS A 85 -13.12 -0.17 7.00
C HIS A 85 -13.26 0.13 8.50
N ARG A 86 -14.44 -0.12 9.09
CA ARG A 86 -14.65 0.13 10.53
C ARG A 86 -13.74 -0.70 11.43
N ARG A 87 -13.47 -1.95 11.03
CA ARG A 87 -12.57 -2.85 11.77
C ARG A 87 -11.11 -2.48 11.54
N ALA A 88 -10.76 -2.12 10.31
CA ALA A 88 -9.43 -1.64 9.95
C ALA A 88 -9.02 -0.40 10.79
N SER A 89 -9.96 0.52 11.07
CA SER A 89 -9.68 1.71 11.88
C SER A 89 -9.16 1.39 13.28
N GLY A 90 -9.63 0.29 13.89
CA GLY A 90 -9.15 -0.15 15.19
C GLY A 90 -7.68 -0.60 15.13
N SER A 91 -7.31 -1.32 14.07
CA SER A 91 -5.93 -1.74 13.84
C SER A 91 -5.01 -0.57 13.53
N ASP A 92 -5.40 0.37 12.66
CA ASP A 92 -4.59 1.57 12.36
C ASP A 92 -4.47 2.51 13.57
N GLY A 93 -5.51 2.61 14.41
CA GLY A 93 -5.42 3.34 15.68
C GLY A 93 -4.42 2.72 16.65
N ALA A 94 -4.40 1.38 16.76
CA ALA A 94 -3.39 0.67 17.54
C ALA A 94 -1.98 0.84 16.95
N ALA A 95 -1.86 0.88 15.62
CA ALA A 95 -0.59 1.17 14.94
C ALA A 95 -0.07 2.57 15.29
N TRP A 96 -0.95 3.58 15.24
CA TRP A 96 -0.60 4.94 15.63
C TRP A 96 -0.15 5.04 17.09
N ALA A 97 -0.83 4.35 18.01
CA ALA A 97 -0.45 4.31 19.42
C ALA A 97 0.94 3.72 19.65
N LEU A 98 1.32 2.69 18.88
CA LEU A 98 2.67 2.13 18.90
C LEU A 98 3.70 3.07 18.26
N ALA A 99 3.34 3.74 17.17
CA ALA A 99 4.23 4.61 16.40
C ALA A 99 4.55 5.95 17.09
N ALA A 100 3.59 6.53 17.82
CA ALA A 100 3.73 7.82 18.48
C ALA A 100 4.79 7.82 19.60
N GLY A 101 5.12 6.65 20.16
CA GLY A 101 6.01 6.50 21.29
C GLY A 101 7.32 5.75 21.00
N LEU A 102 7.80 5.71 19.75
CA LEU A 102 9.01 4.97 19.37
C LEU A 102 10.30 5.67 19.82
N PRO A 103 11.08 5.16 20.80
CA PRO A 103 12.40 5.67 21.10
C PRO A 103 13.47 4.95 20.26
N GLY A 104 14.49 5.68 19.81
CA GLY A 104 15.73 5.07 19.27
C GLY A 104 15.59 4.24 18.00
N VAL A 105 14.53 4.47 17.20
CA VAL A 105 14.33 3.83 15.89
C VAL A 105 14.98 4.67 14.80
N ASP A 106 15.41 4.02 13.71
CA ASP A 106 15.82 4.69 12.47
C ASP A 106 14.81 5.77 12.06
N ALA A 107 15.30 6.96 11.74
CA ALA A 107 14.45 8.13 11.50
C ALA A 107 13.49 7.91 10.32
N GLY A 108 13.95 7.27 9.25
CA GLY A 108 13.13 6.98 8.07
C GLY A 108 12.04 5.96 8.38
N LEU A 109 12.38 4.89 9.12
CA LEU A 109 11.40 3.92 9.60
C LEU A 109 10.36 4.56 10.52
N ALA A 110 10.79 5.41 11.45
CA ALA A 110 9.89 6.07 12.40
C ALA A 110 8.88 6.99 11.69
N VAL A 111 9.32 7.77 10.69
CA VAL A 111 8.41 8.55 9.84
C VAL A 111 7.47 7.64 9.07
N ALA A 112 7.99 6.60 8.41
CA ALA A 112 7.19 5.72 7.56
C ALA A 112 6.03 5.04 8.33
N VAL A 113 6.28 4.53 9.54
CA VAL A 113 5.22 3.85 10.33
C VAL A 113 4.21 4.82 10.93
N ARG A 114 4.61 6.07 11.24
CA ARG A 114 3.68 7.13 11.66
C ARG A 114 2.77 7.56 10.52
N VAL A 115 3.35 7.82 9.35
CA VAL A 115 2.63 8.18 8.13
C VAL A 115 1.69 7.04 7.70
N ASP A 116 2.16 5.79 7.66
CA ASP A 116 1.32 4.65 7.29
C ASP A 116 0.09 4.50 8.17
N ALA A 117 0.23 4.71 9.50
CA ALA A 117 -0.89 4.64 10.43
C ALA A 117 -1.90 5.77 10.22
N LEU A 118 -1.44 7.00 10.00
CA LEU A 118 -2.31 8.16 9.72
C LEU A 118 -3.02 8.03 8.36
N VAL A 119 -2.29 7.61 7.32
CA VAL A 119 -2.84 7.33 5.99
C VAL A 119 -3.85 6.18 6.04
N GLY A 120 -3.59 5.16 6.87
CA GLY A 120 -4.55 4.11 7.17
C GLY A 120 -5.82 4.65 7.82
N LEU A 121 -5.71 5.46 8.87
CA LEU A 121 -6.88 6.11 9.48
C LEU A 121 -7.65 6.98 8.48
N ALA A 122 -6.94 7.69 7.59
CA ALA A 122 -7.54 8.49 6.54
C ALA A 122 -8.35 7.64 5.54
N ALA A 123 -7.77 6.54 5.05
CA ALA A 123 -8.43 5.65 4.10
C ALA A 123 -9.66 4.94 4.68
N ASP A 124 -9.70 4.66 5.99
CA ASP A 124 -10.89 4.08 6.61
C ASP A 124 -11.98 5.11 6.86
N ALA A 125 -11.60 6.33 7.28
CA ALA A 125 -12.53 7.43 7.37
C ALA A 125 -13.18 7.71 6.01
N LEU A 126 -12.39 7.74 4.95
CA LEU A 126 -12.85 7.86 3.57
C LEU A 126 -13.80 6.71 3.19
N GLY A 127 -13.41 5.46 3.47
CA GLY A 127 -14.20 4.27 3.16
C GLY A 127 -15.57 4.19 3.85
N VAL A 128 -15.80 4.99 4.89
CA VAL A 128 -17.11 5.14 5.56
C VAL A 128 -17.75 6.53 5.34
N GLY A 129 -17.25 7.31 4.37
CA GLY A 129 -17.82 8.61 3.97
C GLY A 129 -17.48 9.79 4.87
N ARG A 130 -16.49 9.67 5.77
CA ARG A 130 -16.06 10.74 6.68
C ARG A 130 -14.93 11.57 6.06
N PHE A 131 -15.22 12.25 4.95
CA PHE A 131 -14.23 12.96 4.14
C PHE A 131 -13.44 14.04 4.91
N ALA A 132 -14.10 14.81 5.78
CA ALA A 132 -13.42 15.81 6.60
C ALA A 132 -12.40 15.18 7.58
N LEU A 133 -12.72 14.02 8.14
CA LEU A 133 -11.79 13.28 8.99
C LEU A 133 -10.63 12.71 8.17
N ALA A 134 -10.91 12.18 6.97
CA ALA A 134 -9.86 11.69 6.07
C ALA A 134 -8.87 12.82 5.73
N ALA A 135 -9.37 14.00 5.35
CA ALA A 135 -8.55 15.18 5.09
C ALA A 135 -7.70 15.59 6.30
N ALA A 136 -8.29 15.61 7.50
CA ALA A 136 -7.56 15.94 8.72
C ALA A 136 -6.43 14.94 9.05
N MET A 137 -6.65 13.64 8.79
CA MET A 137 -5.62 12.63 8.99
C MET A 137 -4.49 12.73 7.94
N LEU A 138 -4.83 13.05 6.68
CA LEU A 138 -3.83 13.32 5.63
C LEU A 138 -2.98 14.55 5.98
N ALA A 139 -3.58 15.64 6.45
CA ALA A 139 -2.85 16.83 6.87
C ALA A 139 -1.86 16.53 8.00
N ARG A 140 -2.21 15.63 8.93
CA ARG A 140 -1.27 15.18 9.97
C ARG A 140 -0.16 14.30 9.41
N ALA A 141 -0.46 13.46 8.41
CA ALA A 141 0.56 12.67 7.72
C ALA A 141 1.55 13.57 6.98
N ASP A 142 1.08 14.69 6.42
CA ASP A 142 1.93 15.70 5.79
C ASP A 142 2.92 16.30 6.78
N THR A 143 2.48 16.65 8.00
CA THR A 143 3.38 17.12 9.06
C THR A 143 4.48 16.11 9.43
N GLU A 144 4.16 14.81 9.45
CA GLU A 144 5.15 13.75 9.70
C GLU A 144 6.14 13.60 8.54
N LEU A 145 5.68 13.77 7.29
CA LEU A 145 6.54 13.75 6.10
C LEU A 145 7.46 14.98 6.04
N GLU A 146 6.96 16.17 6.38
CA GLU A 146 7.73 17.42 6.45
C GLU A 146 8.83 17.38 7.52
N ALA A 147 8.64 16.57 8.57
CA ALA A 147 9.65 16.34 9.60
C ALA A 147 10.80 15.43 9.13
N ALA A 148 10.66 14.75 8.00
CA ALA A 148 11.76 13.97 7.42
C ALA A 148 12.80 14.91 6.80
N ASP A 149 14.09 14.62 7.01
CA ASP A 149 15.17 15.40 6.41
C ASP A 149 15.16 15.25 4.88
N ALA A 150 14.90 16.36 4.19
CA ALA A 150 14.86 16.44 2.73
C ALA A 150 16.25 16.27 2.07
N GLY A 151 17.33 16.40 2.84
CA GLY A 151 18.70 16.15 2.37
C GLY A 151 19.13 14.68 2.43
N VAL A 152 18.30 13.80 2.98
CA VAL A 152 18.61 12.37 3.14
C VAL A 152 17.93 11.54 2.04
N GLU A 153 18.72 10.71 1.36
CA GLU A 153 18.19 9.68 0.47
C GLU A 153 17.67 8.50 1.31
N TRP A 154 16.34 8.41 1.43
CA TRP A 154 15.67 7.37 2.22
C TRP A 154 15.48 6.07 1.42
N PRO A 155 15.65 4.89 2.04
CA PRO A 155 15.25 3.61 1.44
C PRO A 155 13.81 3.65 0.95
N TRP A 156 13.53 3.20 -0.28
CA TRP A 156 12.19 3.18 -0.87
C TRP A 156 11.12 2.64 0.08
N TRP A 157 11.40 1.54 0.78
CA TRP A 157 10.43 0.88 1.67
C TRP A 157 10.02 1.73 2.91
N THR A 158 10.68 2.88 3.14
CA THR A 158 10.43 3.81 4.25
C THR A 158 9.63 5.05 3.80
N VAL A 159 10.21 6.25 3.91
CA VAL A 159 9.59 7.56 3.64
C VAL A 159 9.01 7.66 2.22
N PRO A 160 9.71 7.28 1.14
CA PRO A 160 9.19 7.44 -0.22
C PRO A 160 7.91 6.62 -0.46
N ARG A 161 7.88 5.35 -0.01
CA ARG A 161 6.67 4.52 -0.08
C ARG A 161 5.53 5.09 0.76
N ALA A 162 5.82 5.62 1.95
CA ALA A 162 4.80 6.19 2.81
C ALA A 162 4.17 7.46 2.18
N ALA A 163 5.00 8.31 1.56
CA ALA A 163 4.55 9.46 0.78
C ALA A 163 3.65 9.05 -0.41
N LEU A 164 4.07 8.05 -1.19
CA LEU A 164 3.23 7.54 -2.30
C LEU A 164 1.87 7.02 -1.81
N ARG A 165 1.84 6.31 -0.67
CA ARG A 165 0.59 5.82 -0.07
C ARG A 165 -0.30 6.95 0.41
N ARG A 166 0.27 8.04 0.91
CA ARG A 166 -0.47 9.26 1.23
C ARG A 166 -1.13 9.81 -0.03
N ASP A 167 -0.41 9.90 -1.15
CA ASP A 167 -0.93 10.45 -2.40
C ASP A 167 -2.03 9.59 -3.03
N TRP A 168 -1.93 8.27 -2.89
CA TRP A 168 -3.01 7.35 -3.22
C TRP A 168 -4.32 7.71 -2.51
N VAL A 169 -4.28 7.93 -1.19
CA VAL A 169 -5.48 8.23 -0.39
C VAL A 169 -5.98 9.66 -0.64
N ALA A 170 -5.08 10.61 -0.91
CA ALA A 170 -5.47 11.96 -1.31
C ALA A 170 -6.20 11.96 -2.66
N ALA A 171 -5.73 11.16 -3.62
CA ALA A 171 -6.40 10.98 -4.91
C ALA A 171 -7.78 10.32 -4.75
N GLU A 172 -7.86 9.23 -3.97
CA GLU A 172 -9.13 8.59 -3.63
C GLU A 172 -10.08 9.60 -2.95
N LEU A 173 -9.60 10.44 -2.04
CA LEU A 173 -10.42 11.46 -1.38
C LEU A 173 -11.03 12.44 -2.38
N ALA A 174 -10.23 12.97 -3.31
CA ALA A 174 -10.72 13.88 -4.35
C ALA A 174 -11.77 13.21 -5.25
N ILE A 175 -11.53 11.95 -5.64
CA ILE A 175 -12.47 11.15 -6.43
C ILE A 175 -13.81 10.97 -5.69
N TYR A 176 -13.77 10.48 -4.45
CA TYR A 176 -14.99 10.15 -3.70
C TYR A 176 -15.74 11.38 -3.16
N SER A 177 -15.07 12.52 -3.00
CA SER A 177 -15.72 13.79 -2.65
C SER A 177 -16.25 14.56 -3.86
N GLY A 178 -16.00 14.09 -5.09
CA GLY A 178 -16.41 14.77 -6.33
C GLY A 178 -15.56 15.99 -6.70
N ASP A 179 -14.34 16.14 -6.15
CA ASP A 179 -13.40 17.20 -6.55
C ASP A 179 -12.68 16.79 -7.84
N THR A 180 -13.30 17.07 -8.99
CA THR A 180 -12.77 16.72 -10.31
C THR A 180 -11.44 17.41 -10.60
N ALA A 181 -11.27 18.67 -10.17
CA ALA A 181 -10.01 19.39 -10.34
C ALA A 181 -8.90 18.78 -9.47
N GLY A 182 -9.24 18.37 -8.24
CA GLY A 182 -8.35 17.60 -7.37
C GLY A 182 -7.94 16.27 -7.96
N ALA A 183 -8.89 15.51 -8.52
CA ALA A 183 -8.60 14.25 -9.20
C ALA A 183 -7.62 14.45 -10.37
N GLY A 184 -7.77 15.51 -11.16
CA GLY A 184 -6.84 15.86 -12.23
C GLY A 184 -5.42 16.17 -11.73
N ARG A 185 -5.29 16.95 -10.65
CA ARG A 185 -3.98 17.23 -10.03
C ARG A 185 -3.34 15.95 -9.48
N SER A 186 -4.13 15.10 -8.83
CA SER A 186 -3.66 13.82 -8.31
C SER A 186 -3.21 12.88 -9.41
N LEU A 187 -3.89 12.84 -10.57
CA LEU A 187 -3.45 12.06 -11.72
C LEU A 187 -2.01 12.42 -12.12
N THR A 188 -1.71 13.71 -12.31
CA THR A 188 -0.36 14.15 -12.67
C THR A 188 0.65 13.75 -11.60
N ALA A 189 0.39 14.06 -10.33
CA ALA A 189 1.28 13.73 -9.23
C ALA A 189 1.56 12.23 -9.11
N LEU A 190 0.56 11.38 -9.33
CA LEU A 190 0.70 9.92 -9.27
C LEU A 190 1.53 9.36 -10.43
N ILE A 191 1.43 9.93 -11.63
CA ILE A 191 2.25 9.52 -12.76
C ILE A 191 3.71 9.93 -12.53
N ASP A 192 3.95 11.14 -12.03
CA ASP A 192 5.30 11.64 -11.73
C ASP A 192 5.95 10.88 -10.57
N GLY A 193 5.16 10.51 -9.55
CA GLY A 193 5.59 9.75 -8.38
C GLY A 193 5.57 8.22 -8.56
N ASP A 194 5.34 7.71 -9.77
CA ASP A 194 5.25 6.27 -10.01
C ASP A 194 6.62 5.59 -9.85
N PRO A 195 6.76 4.59 -8.95
CA PRO A 195 8.04 3.93 -8.72
C PRO A 195 8.45 2.97 -9.85
N GLY A 196 7.55 2.70 -10.80
CA GLY A 196 7.87 1.92 -12.00
C GLY A 196 8.12 0.43 -11.74
N SER A 197 8.62 -0.25 -12.78
CA SER A 197 8.69 -1.72 -12.84
C SER A 197 9.60 -2.37 -11.80
N ALA A 198 10.54 -1.62 -11.20
CA ALA A 198 11.36 -2.09 -10.09
C ALA A 198 10.50 -2.41 -8.84
N HIS A 199 9.35 -1.75 -8.68
CA HIS A 199 8.44 -1.87 -7.55
C HIS A 199 7.04 -2.29 -8.00
N PRO A 200 6.88 -3.47 -8.61
CA PRO A 200 5.74 -3.80 -9.47
C PRO A 200 4.39 -3.74 -8.78
N ARG A 201 4.31 -4.08 -7.48
CA ARG A 201 3.06 -3.95 -6.71
C ARG A 201 2.64 -2.50 -6.51
N HIS A 202 3.59 -1.62 -6.19
CA HIS A 202 3.31 -0.20 -5.98
C HIS A 202 3.01 0.48 -7.33
N HIS A 203 3.77 0.13 -8.37
CA HIS A 203 3.48 0.53 -9.75
C HIS A 203 2.05 0.15 -10.16
N ALA A 204 1.64 -1.11 -10.02
CA ALA A 204 0.28 -1.55 -10.35
C ALA A 204 -0.80 -0.78 -9.56
N LYS A 205 -0.60 -0.55 -8.26
CA LYS A 205 -1.55 0.21 -7.42
C LYS A 205 -1.61 1.69 -7.80
N THR A 206 -0.47 2.32 -8.13
CA THR A 206 -0.41 3.70 -8.64
C THR A 206 -1.19 3.82 -9.94
N GLN A 207 -0.94 2.92 -10.90
CA GLN A 207 -1.64 2.90 -12.18
C GLN A 207 -3.16 2.72 -12.00
N LEU A 208 -3.59 1.88 -11.06
CA LEU A 208 -5.01 1.66 -10.75
C LEU A 208 -5.70 2.91 -10.17
N ILE A 209 -5.03 3.64 -9.28
CA ILE A 209 -5.59 4.88 -8.71
C ILE A 209 -5.56 6.00 -9.75
N ALA A 210 -4.46 6.12 -10.50
CA ALA A 210 -4.36 7.07 -11.60
C ALA A 210 -5.47 6.82 -12.65
N ALA A 211 -5.80 5.57 -12.96
CA ALA A 211 -6.93 5.22 -13.82
C ALA A 211 -8.26 5.74 -13.28
N SER A 212 -8.48 5.59 -11.97
CA SER A 212 -9.70 6.07 -11.29
C SER A 212 -9.76 7.61 -11.30
N ALA A 213 -8.62 8.29 -11.10
CA ALA A 213 -8.51 9.74 -11.15
C ALA A 213 -8.77 10.29 -12.57
N ALA A 214 -8.23 9.63 -13.61
CA ALA A 214 -8.48 9.96 -15.00
C ALA A 214 -9.97 9.82 -15.35
N ALA A 215 -10.61 8.73 -14.93
CA ALA A 215 -12.05 8.52 -15.13
C ALA A 215 -12.88 9.62 -14.44
N ALA A 216 -12.57 9.94 -13.18
CA ALA A 216 -13.24 11.00 -12.42
C ALA A 216 -13.03 12.41 -13.03
N SER A 217 -11.93 12.61 -13.76
CA SER A 217 -11.62 13.85 -14.47
C SER A 217 -12.20 13.90 -15.90
N GLY A 218 -12.87 12.83 -16.34
CA GLY A 218 -13.52 12.73 -17.66
C GLY A 218 -12.64 12.16 -18.78
N ASP A 219 -11.39 11.78 -18.51
CA ASP A 219 -10.49 11.17 -19.50
C ASP A 219 -10.61 9.64 -19.50
N VAL A 220 -11.69 9.15 -20.12
CA VAL A 220 -12.00 7.71 -20.20
C VAL A 220 -10.94 6.93 -21.00
N GLY A 221 -10.35 7.55 -22.01
CA GLY A 221 -9.30 6.94 -22.82
C GLY A 221 -8.08 6.63 -21.97
N ARG A 222 -7.59 7.64 -21.25
CA ARG A 222 -6.45 7.48 -20.34
C ARG A 222 -6.77 6.54 -19.17
N ALA A 223 -7.99 6.60 -18.63
CA ALA A 223 -8.43 5.69 -17.58
C ALA A 223 -8.33 4.22 -18.02
N THR A 224 -8.77 3.92 -19.24
CA THR A 224 -8.75 2.56 -19.80
C THR A 224 -7.32 2.05 -20.01
N GLU A 225 -6.42 2.89 -20.52
CA GLU A 225 -5.01 2.53 -20.68
C GLU A 225 -4.33 2.20 -19.36
N LEU A 226 -4.50 3.07 -18.36
CA LEU A 226 -3.92 2.92 -17.03
C LEU A 226 -4.48 1.68 -16.31
N ALA A 227 -5.80 1.46 -16.38
CA ALA A 227 -6.44 0.28 -15.80
C ALA A 227 -5.96 -1.02 -16.44
N ARG A 228 -5.78 -1.04 -17.77
CA ARG A 228 -5.22 -2.20 -18.49
C ARG A 228 -3.78 -2.50 -18.07
N THR A 229 -2.95 -1.45 -17.96
CA THR A 229 -1.56 -1.58 -17.49
C THR A 229 -1.53 -2.13 -16.06
N ALA A 230 -2.31 -1.55 -15.15
CA ALA A 230 -2.41 -2.02 -13.77
C ALA A 230 -2.82 -3.50 -13.69
N TYR A 231 -3.83 -3.90 -14.46
CA TYR A 231 -4.31 -5.28 -14.52
C TYR A 231 -3.24 -6.25 -15.06
N ALA A 232 -2.50 -5.87 -16.10
CA ALA A 232 -1.43 -6.69 -16.67
C ALA A 232 -0.30 -6.92 -15.64
N ILE A 233 0.19 -5.84 -15.02
CA ILE A 233 1.26 -5.93 -14.00
C ILE A 233 0.79 -6.77 -12.80
N ALA A 234 -0.45 -6.58 -12.35
CA ALA A 234 -1.01 -7.37 -11.25
C ALA A 234 -1.14 -8.85 -11.59
N THR A 235 -1.50 -9.17 -12.83
CA THR A 235 -1.63 -10.55 -13.31
C THR A 235 -0.26 -11.23 -13.42
N GLU A 236 0.69 -10.60 -14.10
CA GLU A 236 2.07 -11.11 -14.25
C GLU A 236 2.77 -11.24 -12.90
N GLY A 237 2.56 -10.25 -12.03
CA GLY A 237 3.08 -10.21 -10.68
C GLY A 237 2.35 -11.09 -9.68
N GLY A 238 1.26 -11.78 -10.07
CA GLY A 238 0.44 -12.62 -9.19
C GLY A 238 -0.06 -11.90 -7.94
N PHE A 239 -0.43 -10.63 -8.07
CA PHE A 239 -0.93 -9.78 -6.99
C PHE A 239 -2.46 -9.84 -6.95
N ASP A 240 -3.00 -10.97 -6.47
CA ASP A 240 -4.45 -11.26 -6.51
C ASP A 240 -5.35 -10.08 -6.07
N PRO A 241 -5.08 -9.33 -4.97
CA PRO A 241 -5.95 -8.21 -4.57
C PRO A 241 -5.98 -7.09 -5.62
N LEU A 242 -4.85 -6.80 -6.25
CA LEU A 242 -4.75 -5.77 -7.29
C LEU A 242 -5.29 -6.27 -8.63
N GLN A 243 -5.15 -7.56 -8.91
CA GLN A 243 -5.73 -8.17 -10.11
C GLN A 243 -7.27 -8.12 -10.05
N TRP A 244 -7.84 -8.45 -8.88
CA TRP A 244 -9.27 -8.30 -8.63
C TRP A 244 -9.73 -6.86 -8.81
N ALA A 245 -9.04 -5.91 -8.17
CA ALA A 245 -9.38 -4.49 -8.29
C ALA A 245 -9.29 -4.00 -9.74
N GLY A 246 -8.25 -4.40 -10.48
CA GLY A 246 -8.07 -4.09 -11.89
C GLY A 246 -9.20 -4.65 -12.75
N ALA A 247 -9.59 -5.91 -12.54
CA ALA A 247 -10.72 -6.52 -13.25
C ALA A 247 -12.05 -5.81 -12.95
N LYS A 248 -12.29 -5.41 -11.69
CA LYS A 248 -13.47 -4.63 -11.32
C LYS A 248 -13.51 -3.26 -12.01
N LEU A 249 -12.38 -2.55 -12.06
CA LEU A 249 -12.28 -1.27 -12.76
C LEU A 249 -12.48 -1.45 -14.28
N MET A 250 -11.84 -2.46 -14.87
CA MET A 250 -12.01 -2.77 -16.29
C MET A 250 -13.45 -3.16 -16.66
N THR A 251 -14.20 -3.76 -15.72
CA THR A 251 -15.63 -4.05 -15.91
C THR A 251 -16.41 -2.75 -16.13
N ALA A 252 -16.12 -1.70 -15.35
CA ALA A 252 -16.80 -0.41 -15.44
C ALA A 252 -16.39 0.42 -16.67
N LEU A 253 -15.17 0.21 -17.18
CA LEU A 253 -14.60 0.97 -18.31
C LEU A 253 -14.80 0.31 -19.68
N SER A 254 -15.34 -0.91 -19.73
CA SER A 254 -15.48 -1.68 -20.96
C SER A 254 -16.91 -1.67 -21.53
N ASP A 255 -17.04 -2.02 -22.81
CA ASP A 255 -18.34 -2.44 -23.37
C ASP A 255 -18.91 -3.66 -22.63
N GLU A 256 -20.19 -3.95 -22.85
CA GLU A 256 -20.92 -4.99 -22.12
C GLU A 256 -20.25 -6.37 -22.22
N VAL A 257 -19.81 -6.78 -23.41
CA VAL A 257 -19.26 -8.12 -23.63
C VAL A 257 -17.90 -8.28 -22.93
N ARG A 258 -17.01 -7.29 -23.09
CA ARG A 258 -15.71 -7.26 -22.40
C ARG A 258 -15.88 -7.10 -20.89
N GLY A 259 -16.83 -6.27 -20.46
CA GLY A 259 -17.17 -6.09 -19.06
C GLY A 259 -17.60 -7.38 -18.39
N GLN A 260 -18.45 -8.18 -19.02
CA GLN A 260 -18.86 -9.50 -18.52
C GLN A 260 -17.70 -10.51 -18.43
N ARG A 261 -16.67 -10.38 -19.27
CA ARG A 261 -15.45 -11.19 -19.15
C ARG A 261 -14.67 -10.81 -17.89
N PHE A 262 -14.40 -9.52 -17.68
CA PHE A 262 -13.68 -9.06 -16.48
C PHE A 262 -14.44 -9.30 -15.19
N ALA A 263 -15.77 -9.23 -15.20
CA ALA A 263 -16.60 -9.57 -14.05
C ALA A 263 -16.42 -11.05 -13.63
N ARG A 264 -16.34 -11.97 -14.59
CA ARG A 264 -16.09 -13.40 -14.34
C ARG A 264 -14.67 -13.66 -13.83
N GLU A 265 -13.68 -12.95 -14.34
CA GLU A 265 -12.31 -13.01 -13.85
C GLU A 265 -12.24 -12.51 -12.40
N ALA A 266 -12.85 -11.37 -12.10
CA ALA A 266 -12.92 -10.83 -10.74
C ALA A 266 -13.55 -11.85 -9.77
N ALA A 267 -14.69 -12.45 -10.13
CA ALA A 267 -15.34 -13.48 -9.30
C ALA A 267 -14.44 -14.71 -9.04
N THR A 268 -13.66 -15.12 -10.04
CA THR A 268 -12.72 -16.25 -9.90
C THR A 268 -11.58 -15.92 -8.93
N ILE A 269 -11.00 -14.72 -9.05
CA ILE A 269 -9.94 -14.25 -8.16
C ILE A 269 -10.48 -14.07 -6.73
N GLU A 270 -11.67 -13.51 -6.59
CA GLU A 270 -12.34 -13.33 -5.31
C GLU A 270 -12.56 -14.65 -4.58
N ALA A 271 -13.03 -15.69 -5.28
CA ALA A 271 -13.20 -17.01 -4.70
C ALA A 271 -11.87 -17.62 -4.20
N LYS A 272 -10.76 -17.40 -4.92
CA LYS A 272 -9.42 -17.80 -4.46
C LYS A 272 -8.99 -17.01 -3.23
N TRP A 273 -9.14 -15.70 -3.28
CA TRP A 273 -8.72 -14.79 -2.21
C TRP A 273 -9.50 -15.03 -0.90
N ILE A 274 -10.79 -15.37 -0.98
CA ILE A 274 -11.61 -15.81 0.17
C ILE A 274 -11.05 -17.10 0.79
N ARG A 275 -10.71 -18.11 -0.03
CA ARG A 275 -10.08 -19.35 0.47
C ARG A 275 -8.75 -19.07 1.16
N ASP A 276 -8.02 -18.07 0.68
CA ASP A 276 -6.74 -17.64 1.22
C ASP A 276 -6.86 -16.65 2.41
N GLY A 277 -8.08 -16.42 2.91
CA GLY A 277 -8.35 -15.74 4.18
C GLY A 277 -8.82 -14.28 4.07
N ALA A 278 -9.26 -13.84 2.90
CA ALA A 278 -9.97 -12.56 2.74
C ALA A 278 -11.41 -12.66 3.28
N GLU A 279 -11.84 -11.62 3.98
CA GLU A 279 -13.16 -11.55 4.62
C GLU A 279 -14.16 -10.77 3.75
N MET A 280 -14.28 -11.15 2.47
CA MET A 280 -15.19 -10.51 1.52
C MET A 280 -16.64 -10.81 1.90
N GLY A 281 -17.50 -9.79 1.94
CA GLY A 281 -18.95 -9.97 2.09
C GLY A 281 -19.46 -10.36 3.49
N ARG A 282 -18.64 -10.21 4.55
CA ARG A 282 -19.11 -10.24 5.95
C ARG A 282 -19.13 -8.82 6.52
N LEU A 283 -20.07 -8.01 6.03
CA LEU A 283 -20.45 -6.72 6.63
C LEU A 283 -21.90 -6.79 7.08
#